data_AF-W4V490-F1
#
_entry.id   AF-W4V490-F1
#
_cell.length_a   1.000
_cell.length_b   1.000
_cell.length_c   1.000
_cell.angle_alpha   90.00
_cell.angle_beta   90.00
_cell.angle_gamma   90.00
#
_symmetry.space_group_name_H-M   'P 1'
#
loop_
_entity.id
_entity.type
_entity.pdbx_description
1 polymer ?
#
loop_
_entity_poly.entity_id
_entity_poly.type
_entity_poly.pdbx_seq_one_letter_code
_entity_poly.pdbx_strand_id
1 'polypeptide(L)'
;MRKRKLGFSVIIVITIISMFGCFLDLHISAAANEYKFDFGGGAVEPGYIGVSASMAYDKSRGYGFNTPWNMKNVSASGSGLTSDAVQFLTYGTKSDNTFNVDLSNGLYEVKVTLGNTSRASVAAEGVYQIINMTGNCATDKFQIPITDGQLNILVTEGKEGTPFTLSALEIKKISDIPVTNRTIYIGGDSTVCNYYPLDSSAQAGWGQMLHKFVDTNTFQIRNMASSANLQEVFEMTVNLKR
;
A
#
# COMPACT_ATOMS: atom_id res chain seq x y z
N MET A 1 -78.38 36.52 39.65
CA MET A 1 -78.59 35.05 39.60
C MET A 1 -78.54 34.57 38.14
N ARG A 2 -77.36 34.05 37.74
CA ARG A 2 -77.06 33.06 36.68
C ARG A 2 -78.14 32.75 35.62
N LYS A 3 -77.90 33.13 34.36
CA LYS A 3 -78.44 32.41 33.18
C LYS A 3 -77.28 31.93 32.30
N ARG A 4 -77.25 30.62 32.10
CA ARG A 4 -76.24 29.83 31.38
C ARG A 4 -76.25 30.19 29.89
N LYS A 5 -75.07 30.33 29.27
CA LYS A 5 -74.90 30.07 27.84
C LYS A 5 -73.86 28.98 27.67
N LEU A 6 -74.28 27.98 26.90
CA LEU A 6 -73.65 26.71 26.60
C LEU A 6 -72.55 26.97 25.55
N GLY A 7 -71.28 26.73 25.89
CA GLY A 7 -70.15 26.81 24.98
C GLY A 7 -69.71 25.41 24.60
N PHE A 8 -70.02 25.02 23.37
CA PHE A 8 -69.65 23.75 22.74
C PHE A 8 -68.13 23.68 22.56
N SER A 9 -67.43 22.85 23.33
CA SER A 9 -65.99 22.60 23.12
C SER A 9 -65.83 21.38 22.21
N VAL A 10 -65.43 21.66 20.97
CA VAL A 10 -65.00 20.66 19.99
C VAL A 10 -63.62 20.14 20.42
N ILE A 11 -63.56 18.89 20.86
CA ILE A 11 -62.30 18.20 21.15
C ILE A 11 -61.73 17.73 19.81
N ILE A 12 -60.70 18.42 19.32
CA ILE A 12 -59.89 17.96 18.19
C ILE A 12 -58.93 16.90 18.74
N VAL A 13 -59.17 15.64 18.39
CA VAL A 13 -58.25 14.53 18.68
C VAL A 13 -57.12 14.60 17.66
N ILE A 14 -55.96 15.12 18.07
CA ILE A 14 -54.72 15.05 17.28
C ILE A 14 -54.19 13.62 17.42
N THR A 15 -54.34 12.82 16.36
CA THR A 15 -53.73 11.50 16.26
C THR A 15 -52.22 11.68 16.05
N ILE A 16 -51.43 11.50 17.11
CA ILE A 16 -49.96 11.47 17.02
C ILE A 16 -49.59 10.14 16.38
N ILE A 17 -49.26 10.16 15.08
CA ILE A 17 -48.60 9.05 14.41
C ILE A 17 -47.19 8.97 15.01
N SER A 18 -46.97 8.01 15.90
CA SER A 18 -45.64 7.58 16.31
C SER A 18 -44.97 6.93 15.10
N MET A 19 -44.34 7.73 14.25
CA MET A 19 -43.32 7.23 13.34
C MET A 19 -42.16 6.76 14.22
N PHE A 20 -42.15 5.46 14.51
CA PHE A 20 -40.97 4.74 14.91
C PHE A 20 -39.98 4.90 13.75
N GLY A 21 -39.14 5.93 13.83
CA GLY A 21 -38.05 6.17 12.90
C GLY A 21 -37.10 4.99 13.02
N CYS A 22 -37.31 3.99 12.18
CA CYS A 22 -36.26 3.05 11.82
C CYS A 22 -35.26 3.87 11.02
N PHE A 23 -34.36 4.56 11.72
CA PHE A 23 -33.15 5.08 11.12
C PHE A 23 -32.40 3.85 10.63
N LEU A 24 -32.52 3.56 9.34
CA LEU A 24 -31.48 2.80 8.66
C LEU A 24 -30.22 3.65 8.85
N ASP A 25 -29.33 3.21 9.76
CA ASP A 25 -27.92 3.59 9.71
C ASP A 25 -27.34 2.99 8.43
N LEU A 26 -27.61 3.66 7.31
CA LEU A 26 -26.82 3.49 6.10
C LEU A 26 -25.42 3.99 6.44
N HIS A 27 -24.57 3.08 6.92
CA HIS A 27 -23.13 3.29 6.94
C HIS A 27 -22.66 3.42 5.49
N ILE A 28 -22.73 4.63 4.96
CA ILE A 28 -21.95 5.04 3.80
C ILE A 28 -20.52 5.14 4.30
N SER A 29 -19.80 4.01 4.30
CA SER A 29 -18.35 4.04 4.39
C SER A 29 -17.85 4.57 3.05
N ALA A 30 -17.52 5.86 2.99
CA ALA A 30 -16.66 6.34 1.93
C ALA A 30 -15.35 5.56 2.07
N ALA A 31 -15.03 4.71 1.09
CA ALA A 31 -13.77 3.98 1.08
C ALA A 31 -12.64 5.01 1.23
N ALA A 32 -11.71 4.77 2.17
CA ALA A 32 -10.58 5.66 2.34
C ALA A 32 -9.78 5.66 1.02
N ASN A 33 -9.63 6.85 0.43
CA ASN A 33 -8.86 7.03 -0.80
C ASN A 33 -7.35 6.92 -0.56
N GLU A 34 -6.93 6.89 0.71
CA GLU A 34 -5.52 6.83 1.11
C GLU A 34 -5.38 6.05 2.42
N TYR A 35 -4.40 5.15 2.47
CA TYR A 35 -3.94 4.45 3.67
C TYR A 35 -2.48 4.77 3.91
N LYS A 36 -2.10 5.01 5.17
CA LYS A 36 -0.74 5.29 5.60
C LYS A 36 -0.40 4.40 6.78
N PHE A 37 0.59 3.54 6.62
CA PHE A 37 1.02 2.56 7.61
C PHE A 37 2.44 2.86 8.06
N ASP A 38 2.64 2.90 9.37
CA ASP A 38 3.93 3.06 10.05
C ASP A 38 4.25 1.73 10.73
N PHE A 39 5.33 1.09 10.27
CA PHE A 39 5.64 -0.29 10.63
C PHE A 39 6.71 -0.35 11.70
N GLY A 40 6.41 -1.06 12.77
CA GLY A 40 7.37 -1.30 13.84
C GLY A 40 6.71 -1.46 15.20
N GLY A 41 7.56 -1.58 16.22
CA GLY A 41 7.13 -1.74 17.61
C GLY A 41 7.23 -0.46 18.43
N GLY A 42 7.64 0.65 17.82
CA GLY A 42 7.92 1.93 18.44
C GLY A 42 6.73 2.88 18.43
N ALA A 43 7.04 4.18 18.46
CA ALA A 43 6.05 5.24 18.43
C ALA A 43 5.46 5.36 17.02
N VAL A 44 4.16 5.63 16.95
CA VAL A 44 3.45 5.81 15.67
C VAL A 44 3.45 7.30 15.30
N GLU A 45 3.91 7.61 14.10
CA GLU A 45 3.91 8.99 13.61
C GLU A 45 2.49 9.53 13.36
N PRO A 46 2.25 10.84 13.60
CA PRO A 46 0.94 11.44 13.40
C PRO A 46 0.41 11.26 11.97
N GLY A 47 -0.84 10.81 11.86
CA GLY A 47 -1.50 10.57 10.57
C GLY A 47 -1.22 9.20 9.94
N TYR A 48 -0.48 8.33 10.63
CA TYR A 48 -0.24 6.95 10.23
C TYR A 48 -0.94 5.95 11.16
N ILE A 49 -1.21 4.77 10.61
CA ILE A 49 -1.70 3.60 11.33
C ILE A 49 -0.48 2.77 11.73
N GLY A 50 -0.27 2.58 13.03
CA GLY A 50 0.81 1.73 13.55
C GLY A 50 0.56 0.25 13.29
N VAL A 51 1.55 -0.44 12.72
CA VAL A 51 1.49 -1.87 12.44
C VAL A 51 2.73 -2.56 12.98
N SER A 52 2.57 -3.29 14.08
CA SER A 52 3.63 -4.12 14.64
C SER A 52 3.71 -5.49 13.95
N ALA A 53 4.87 -6.13 13.99
CA ALA A 53 5.10 -7.46 13.41
C ALA A 53 4.12 -8.54 13.90
N SER A 54 3.61 -8.43 15.13
CA SER A 54 2.63 -9.39 15.69
C SER A 54 1.20 -9.12 15.24
N MET A 55 0.94 -8.05 14.49
CA MET A 55 -0.39 -7.69 14.03
C MET A 55 -0.87 -8.63 12.92
N ALA A 56 -1.49 -9.74 13.32
CA ALA A 56 -2.16 -10.64 12.39
C ALA A 56 -3.23 -9.91 11.56
N TYR A 57 -3.36 -10.28 10.29
CA TYR A 57 -4.48 -9.87 9.44
C TYR A 57 -5.80 -10.24 10.11
N ASP A 58 -6.72 -9.29 10.09
CA ASP A 58 -8.07 -9.48 10.59
C ASP A 58 -9.04 -8.80 9.63
N LYS A 59 -10.08 -9.54 9.23
CA LYS A 59 -11.04 -9.08 8.23
C LYS A 59 -11.85 -7.87 8.71
N SER A 60 -12.10 -7.76 10.02
CA SER A 60 -12.87 -6.63 10.57
C SER A 60 -12.08 -5.33 10.56
N ARG A 61 -10.76 -5.41 10.79
CA ARG A 61 -9.82 -4.28 10.65
C ARG A 61 -9.47 -4.00 9.19
N GLY A 62 -9.46 -5.04 8.35
CA GLY A 62 -9.12 -4.95 6.93
C GLY A 62 -7.62 -4.87 6.64
N TYR A 63 -6.74 -5.12 7.61
CA TYR A 63 -5.30 -5.18 7.38
C TYR A 63 -4.53 -5.98 8.44
N GLY A 64 -3.29 -6.33 8.12
CA GLY A 64 -2.31 -7.00 9.00
C GLY A 64 -1.47 -8.03 8.26
N PHE A 65 -0.54 -8.68 8.95
CA PHE A 65 0.31 -9.72 8.39
C PHE A 65 -0.41 -11.06 8.30
N ASN A 66 -0.27 -11.75 7.16
CA ASN A 66 -0.86 -13.06 6.95
C ASN A 66 -0.17 -14.15 7.81
N THR A 67 1.15 -14.11 7.92
CA THR A 67 1.94 -15.02 8.77
C THR A 67 2.78 -14.25 9.80
N PRO A 68 2.17 -13.66 10.85
CA PRO A 68 2.86 -12.77 11.79
C PRO A 68 4.01 -13.44 12.57
N TRP A 69 4.03 -14.78 12.67
CA TRP A 69 5.15 -15.53 13.26
C TRP A 69 6.44 -15.48 12.40
N ASN A 70 6.33 -15.10 11.13
CA ASN A 70 7.45 -14.87 10.21
C ASN A 70 7.81 -13.37 10.10
N MET A 71 7.36 -12.56 11.06
CA MET A 71 7.65 -11.13 11.12
C MET A 71 8.38 -10.79 12.41
N LYS A 72 9.21 -9.74 12.37
CA LYS A 72 9.95 -9.26 13.54
C LYS A 72 10.00 -7.74 13.58
N ASN A 73 9.69 -7.12 14.71
CA ASN A 73 9.97 -5.69 14.92
C ASN A 73 11.47 -5.47 15.04
N VAL A 74 11.99 -4.44 14.36
CA VAL A 74 13.40 -4.06 14.38
C VAL A 74 13.52 -2.54 14.44
N SER A 75 14.63 -2.03 14.98
CA SER A 75 14.97 -0.62 14.85
C SER A 75 15.48 -0.32 13.43
N ALA A 76 15.28 0.92 13.00
CA ALA A 76 15.84 1.46 11.77
C ALA A 76 16.70 2.70 12.08
N SER A 77 17.66 3.02 11.22
CA SER A 77 18.67 4.05 11.50
C SER A 77 18.20 5.49 11.26
N GLY A 78 16.97 5.67 10.77
CA GLY A 78 16.41 6.97 10.45
C GLY A 78 15.69 7.63 11.64
N SER A 79 14.74 8.50 11.32
CA SER A 79 13.90 9.21 12.28
C SER A 79 12.43 9.20 11.83
N GLY A 80 11.51 9.50 12.74
CA GLY A 80 10.07 9.41 12.50
C GLY A 80 9.67 8.03 11.97
N LEU A 81 9.00 8.00 10.81
CA LEU A 81 8.60 6.79 10.07
C LEU A 81 9.72 5.81 9.76
N THR A 82 10.98 6.24 9.89
CA THR A 82 12.16 5.41 9.59
C THR A 82 13.02 5.14 10.83
N SER A 83 12.46 5.37 12.02
CA SER A 83 13.12 5.05 13.30
C SER A 83 12.97 3.57 13.69
N ASP A 84 11.95 2.90 13.17
CA ASP A 84 11.71 1.47 13.29
C ASP A 84 11.14 0.88 12.00
N ALA A 85 11.03 -0.45 11.99
CA ALA A 85 10.55 -1.24 10.86
C ALA A 85 10.02 -2.59 11.33
N VAL A 86 9.39 -3.31 10.41
CA VAL A 86 9.26 -4.77 10.47
C VAL A 86 10.26 -5.43 9.54
N GLN A 87 10.71 -6.65 9.89
CA GLN A 87 11.53 -7.51 9.07
C GLN A 87 10.74 -8.74 8.64
N PHE A 88 10.78 -9.06 7.34
CA PHE A 88 10.26 -10.30 6.78
C PHE A 88 11.29 -11.42 6.97
N LEU A 89 10.93 -12.48 7.71
CA LEU A 89 11.81 -13.62 7.99
C LEU A 89 11.66 -14.74 6.93
N THR A 90 10.48 -14.84 6.33
CA THR A 90 10.21 -15.66 5.15
C THR A 90 9.82 -14.74 4.00
N TYR A 91 10.31 -15.03 2.80
CA TYR A 91 10.23 -14.14 1.64
C TYR A 91 10.27 -14.94 0.34
N GLY A 92 10.16 -14.23 -0.78
CA GLY A 92 10.03 -14.77 -2.13
C GLY A 92 8.72 -14.29 -2.73
N THR A 93 8.67 -14.08 -4.04
CA THR A 93 7.47 -13.53 -4.70
C THR A 93 6.22 -14.38 -4.49
N LYS A 94 6.35 -15.68 -4.20
CA LYS A 94 5.25 -16.60 -3.90
C LYS A 94 5.07 -16.92 -2.41
N SER A 95 5.80 -16.23 -1.54
CA SER A 95 5.65 -16.36 -0.09
C SER A 95 4.27 -15.86 0.34
N ASP A 96 3.68 -16.55 1.31
CA ASP A 96 2.45 -16.12 1.99
C ASP A 96 2.73 -15.12 3.12
N ASN A 97 3.99 -14.80 3.40
CA ASN A 97 4.40 -13.83 4.42
C ASN A 97 4.26 -12.39 3.92
N THR A 98 3.02 -11.97 3.71
CA THR A 98 2.66 -10.64 3.21
C THR A 98 2.02 -9.79 4.29
N PHE A 99 2.17 -8.48 4.14
CA PHE A 99 1.22 -7.52 4.69
C PHE A 99 0.01 -7.46 3.76
N ASN A 100 -1.17 -7.65 4.33
CA ASN A 100 -2.43 -7.66 3.62
C ASN A 100 -3.21 -6.40 4.00
N VAL A 101 -3.83 -5.76 3.00
CA VAL A 101 -4.77 -4.66 3.21
C VAL A 101 -5.95 -4.77 2.24
N ASP A 102 -7.15 -4.80 2.79
CA ASP A 102 -8.40 -4.80 2.04
C ASP A 102 -8.57 -3.43 1.36
N LEU A 103 -8.74 -3.45 0.05
CA LEU A 103 -8.87 -2.25 -0.78
C LEU A 103 -10.01 -2.49 -1.77
N SER A 104 -10.83 -1.47 -2.02
CA SER A 104 -11.78 -1.55 -3.13
C SER A 104 -11.05 -1.75 -4.46
N ASN A 105 -11.65 -2.46 -5.43
CA ASN A 105 -11.06 -2.55 -6.76
C ASN A 105 -10.77 -1.16 -7.36
N GLY A 106 -9.64 -1.05 -8.04
CA GLY A 106 -9.17 0.19 -8.64
C GLY A 106 -7.67 0.17 -8.91
N LEU A 107 -7.15 1.28 -9.42
CA LEU A 107 -5.71 1.50 -9.60
C LEU A 107 -5.18 2.30 -8.42
N TYR A 108 -4.06 1.87 -7.85
CA TYR A 108 -3.42 2.50 -6.70
C TYR A 108 -1.98 2.90 -7.02
N GLU A 109 -1.51 4.01 -6.44
CA GLU A 109 -0.09 4.32 -6.29
C GLU A 109 0.35 3.88 -4.89
N VAL A 110 1.38 3.04 -4.81
CA VAL A 110 1.95 2.51 -3.58
C VAL A 110 3.35 3.07 -3.44
N LYS A 111 3.58 3.88 -2.41
CA LYS A 111 4.90 4.36 -2.01
C LYS A 111 5.41 3.49 -0.85
N VAL A 112 6.62 2.98 -1.02
CA VAL A 112 7.29 2.08 -0.10
C VAL A 112 8.50 2.80 0.49
N THR A 113 8.63 2.75 1.81
CA THR A 113 9.81 3.21 2.53
C THR A 113 10.38 2.02 3.31
N LEU A 114 11.60 1.60 2.97
CA LEU A 114 12.27 0.49 3.64
C LEU A 114 12.89 0.94 4.98
N GLY A 115 13.17 -0.03 5.85
CA GLY A 115 13.99 0.20 7.05
C GLY A 115 15.49 0.10 6.75
N ASN A 116 16.23 -0.52 7.66
CA ASN A 116 17.63 -0.86 7.42
C ASN A 116 17.73 -2.04 6.44
N THR A 117 18.31 -1.79 5.26
CA THR A 117 18.42 -2.76 4.17
C THR A 117 19.72 -2.52 3.41
N SER A 118 20.43 -3.60 3.05
CA SER A 118 21.56 -3.50 2.12
C SER A 118 21.06 -3.40 0.68
N ARG A 119 20.29 -4.41 0.24
CA ARG A 119 19.60 -4.42 -1.04
C ARG A 119 18.38 -5.34 -0.96
N ALA A 120 17.19 -4.81 -1.24
CA ALA A 120 15.96 -5.57 -1.23
C ALA A 120 15.07 -5.23 -2.43
N SER A 121 14.15 -6.11 -2.75
CA SER A 121 13.11 -5.87 -3.74
C SER A 121 11.75 -5.83 -3.06
N VAL A 122 10.75 -5.27 -3.74
CA VAL A 122 9.36 -5.28 -3.28
C VAL A 122 8.58 -6.19 -4.21
N ALA A 123 7.80 -7.11 -3.65
CA ALA A 123 6.86 -7.94 -4.38
C ALA A 123 5.44 -7.67 -3.89
N ALA A 124 4.50 -7.65 -4.82
CA ALA A 124 3.07 -7.59 -4.53
C ALA A 124 2.31 -8.38 -5.60
N GLU A 125 1.19 -8.98 -5.21
CA GLU A 125 0.37 -9.82 -6.10
C GLU A 125 1.17 -10.95 -6.76
N GLY A 126 2.07 -11.55 -5.98
CA GLY A 126 2.83 -12.70 -6.43
C GLY A 126 4.00 -12.40 -7.38
N VAL A 127 4.33 -11.13 -7.65
CA VAL A 127 5.36 -10.71 -8.62
C VAL A 127 6.18 -9.52 -8.12
N TYR A 128 7.37 -9.32 -8.68
CA TYR A 128 8.19 -8.14 -8.36
C TYR A 128 7.54 -6.83 -8.83
N GLN A 129 7.62 -5.81 -7.98
CA GLN A 129 7.13 -4.47 -8.25
C GLN A 129 8.26 -3.43 -8.30
N ILE A 130 9.23 -3.53 -7.37
CA ILE A 130 10.43 -2.69 -7.35
C ILE A 130 11.64 -3.62 -7.21
N ILE A 131 12.70 -3.37 -7.98
CA ILE A 131 13.89 -4.21 -8.04
C ILE A 131 15.05 -3.52 -7.32
N ASN A 132 15.69 -4.23 -6.39
CA ASN A 132 17.00 -3.88 -5.83
C ASN A 132 17.12 -2.44 -5.26
N MET A 133 16.16 -2.01 -4.45
CA MET A 133 16.30 -0.83 -3.60
C MET A 133 17.52 -0.96 -2.68
N THR A 134 18.40 0.04 -2.67
CA THR A 134 19.64 0.04 -1.87
C THR A 134 19.70 1.20 -0.89
N GLY A 135 20.28 0.95 0.28
CA GLY A 135 20.47 1.94 1.33
C GLY A 135 19.34 1.92 2.36
N ASN A 136 19.65 2.34 3.58
CA ASN A 136 18.66 2.48 4.64
C ASN A 136 17.66 3.57 4.27
N CYS A 137 16.40 3.40 4.67
CA CYS A 137 15.33 4.37 4.44
C CYS A 137 15.01 4.60 2.95
N ALA A 138 15.46 3.69 2.07
CA ALA A 138 15.22 3.80 0.63
C ALA A 138 13.72 3.89 0.35
N THR A 139 13.34 4.81 -0.52
CA THR A 139 11.96 5.09 -0.89
C THR A 139 11.77 4.96 -2.39
N ASP A 140 10.68 4.33 -2.81
CA ASP A 140 10.24 4.28 -4.21
C ASP A 140 8.73 4.11 -4.27
N LYS A 141 8.15 4.18 -5.47
CA LYS A 141 6.73 4.00 -5.69
C LYS A 141 6.42 3.29 -7.00
N PHE A 142 5.28 2.61 -7.03
CA PHE A 142 4.77 1.96 -8.24
C PHE A 142 3.24 2.04 -8.28
N GLN A 143 2.67 1.81 -9.46
CA GLN A 143 1.22 1.68 -9.62
C GLN A 143 0.82 0.21 -9.78
N ILE A 144 -0.29 -0.18 -9.15
CA ILE A 144 -0.80 -1.55 -9.20
C ILE A 144 -2.34 -1.58 -9.23
N PRO A 145 -2.96 -2.38 -10.11
CA PRO A 145 -4.41 -2.59 -10.09
C PRO A 145 -4.77 -3.62 -9.02
N ILE A 146 -5.80 -3.33 -8.23
CA ILE A 146 -6.43 -4.27 -7.30
C ILE A 146 -7.72 -4.77 -7.92
N THR A 147 -7.88 -6.08 -8.02
CA THR A 147 -8.98 -6.73 -8.76
C THR A 147 -9.80 -7.72 -7.94
N ASP A 148 -9.26 -8.18 -6.83
CA ASP A 148 -9.86 -9.16 -5.91
C ASP A 148 -10.21 -8.57 -4.53
N GLY A 149 -10.01 -7.28 -4.35
CA GLY A 149 -10.37 -6.55 -3.14
C GLY A 149 -9.30 -6.53 -2.05
N GLN A 150 -8.07 -6.97 -2.33
CA GLN A 150 -6.97 -6.96 -1.36
C GLN A 150 -5.63 -6.70 -2.04
N LEU A 151 -4.73 -5.98 -1.37
CA LEU A 151 -3.31 -5.91 -1.72
C LEU A 151 -2.53 -6.84 -0.79
N ASN A 152 -1.69 -7.70 -1.36
CA ASN A 152 -0.75 -8.57 -0.67
C ASN A 152 0.68 -8.17 -1.06
N ILE A 153 1.43 -7.59 -0.12
CA ILE A 153 2.76 -7.00 -0.37
C ILE A 153 3.80 -7.51 0.63
N LEU A 154 5.03 -7.73 0.16
CA LEU A 154 6.19 -8.04 1.00
C LEU A 154 7.47 -7.41 0.48
N VAL A 155 8.43 -7.21 1.39
CA VAL A 155 9.83 -6.94 1.03
C VAL A 155 10.55 -8.28 0.92
N THR A 156 11.29 -8.48 -0.17
CA THR A 156 11.89 -9.76 -0.53
C THR A 156 13.32 -9.57 -1.07
N GLU A 157 13.89 -10.65 -1.61
CA GLU A 157 15.29 -10.78 -1.89
C GLU A 157 15.80 -9.74 -2.90
N GLY A 158 16.96 -9.19 -2.59
CA GLY A 158 17.80 -8.43 -3.52
C GLY A 158 19.27 -8.75 -3.30
N LYS A 159 19.69 -8.83 -2.03
CA LYS A 159 20.95 -9.46 -1.62
C LYS A 159 20.68 -10.48 -0.51
N GLU A 160 20.93 -11.74 -0.81
CA GLU A 160 20.82 -12.84 0.15
C GLU A 160 21.64 -12.57 1.42
N GLY A 161 21.15 -13.09 2.55
CA GLY A 161 21.79 -12.95 3.86
C GLY A 161 21.73 -11.56 4.47
N THR A 162 20.92 -10.64 3.91
CA THR A 162 20.69 -9.31 4.49
C THR A 162 19.24 -9.13 4.93
N PRO A 163 18.95 -8.23 5.91
CA PRO A 163 17.58 -7.98 6.34
C PRO A 163 16.71 -7.37 5.23
N PHE A 164 15.46 -7.84 5.14
CA PHE A 164 14.42 -7.28 4.28
C PHE A 164 13.37 -6.59 5.15
N THR A 165 13.43 -5.27 5.19
CA THR A 165 12.71 -4.46 6.18
C THR A 165 11.79 -3.44 5.54
N LEU A 166 10.66 -3.18 6.19
CA LEU A 166 9.65 -2.21 5.77
C LEU A 166 9.34 -1.26 6.93
N SER A 167 9.47 0.04 6.67
CA SER A 167 9.25 1.10 7.65
C SER A 167 7.92 1.81 7.43
N ALA A 168 7.54 2.11 6.18
CA ALA A 168 6.25 2.72 5.89
C ALA A 168 5.67 2.30 4.53
N LEU A 169 4.33 2.32 4.46
CA LEU A 169 3.57 2.24 3.21
C LEU A 169 2.57 3.39 3.13
N GLU A 170 2.53 4.07 2.00
CA GLU A 170 1.45 4.99 1.64
C GLU A 170 0.76 4.44 0.38
N ILE A 171 -0.55 4.20 0.46
CA ILE A 171 -1.34 3.59 -0.60
C ILE A 171 -2.47 4.53 -0.96
N LYS A 172 -2.44 5.07 -2.18
CA LYS A 172 -3.42 6.06 -2.64
C LYS A 172 -4.17 5.55 -3.86
N LYS A 173 -5.50 5.56 -3.79
CA LYS A 173 -6.34 5.25 -4.96
C LYS A 173 -6.21 6.38 -5.98
N ILE A 174 -5.92 6.02 -7.23
CA ILE A 174 -5.76 6.97 -8.35
C ILE A 174 -6.79 6.76 -9.45
N SER A 175 -7.50 5.63 -9.48
CA SER A 175 -8.65 5.38 -10.36
C SER A 175 -9.57 4.30 -9.78
N ASP A 176 -10.87 4.39 -10.04
CA ASP A 176 -11.83 3.31 -9.77
C ASP A 176 -11.74 2.17 -10.80
N ILE A 177 -11.04 2.39 -11.91
CA ILE A 177 -10.85 1.39 -12.96
C ILE A 177 -9.52 0.65 -12.67
N PRO A 178 -9.55 -0.67 -12.41
CA PRO A 178 -8.36 -1.46 -12.05
C PRO A 178 -7.53 -1.83 -13.29
N VAL A 179 -7.10 -0.83 -14.05
CA VAL A 179 -6.28 -1.00 -15.25
C VAL A 179 -5.07 -0.09 -15.14
N THR A 180 -3.89 -0.63 -15.39
CA THR A 180 -2.64 0.13 -15.37
C THR A 180 -2.64 1.23 -16.43
N ASN A 181 -2.06 2.38 -16.12
CA ASN A 181 -1.72 3.38 -17.11
C ASN A 181 -0.76 2.81 -18.18
N ARG A 182 -0.67 3.45 -19.35
CA ARG A 182 0.31 3.06 -20.38
C ARG A 182 1.69 3.05 -19.76
N THR A 183 2.38 1.91 -19.84
CA THR A 183 3.61 1.68 -19.09
C THR A 183 4.71 1.17 -20.02
N ILE A 184 5.88 1.80 -19.94
CA ILE A 184 7.13 1.30 -20.52
C ILE A 184 7.81 0.43 -19.46
N TYR A 185 7.84 -0.87 -19.70
CA TYR A 185 8.60 -1.82 -18.89
C TYR A 185 10.01 -1.96 -19.47
N ILE A 186 11.02 -1.71 -18.65
CA ILE A 186 12.43 -1.77 -19.04
C ILE A 186 13.05 -3.02 -18.41
N GLY A 187 13.64 -3.87 -19.22
CA GLY A 187 14.53 -4.95 -18.78
C GLY A 187 15.97 -4.63 -19.20
N GLY A 188 16.93 -5.11 -18.42
CA GLY A 188 18.34 -4.85 -18.68
C GLY A 188 19.23 -5.20 -17.49
N ASP A 189 20.48 -4.79 -17.59
CA ASP A 189 21.55 -5.07 -16.62
C ASP A 189 21.92 -3.81 -15.79
N SER A 190 23.15 -3.78 -15.26
CA SER A 190 23.70 -2.68 -14.47
C SER A 190 23.77 -1.34 -15.22
N THR A 191 23.84 -1.36 -16.55
CA THR A 191 23.84 -0.13 -17.37
C THR A 191 22.44 0.44 -17.57
N VAL A 192 21.41 -0.30 -17.17
CA VAL A 192 20.00 0.04 -17.37
C VAL A 192 19.28 0.28 -16.03
N CYS A 193 19.63 -0.46 -14.98
CA CYS A 193 18.90 -0.50 -13.71
C CYS A 193 18.89 0.80 -12.90
N ASN A 194 17.97 0.85 -11.95
CA ASN A 194 17.91 1.93 -10.96
C ASN A 194 19.02 1.78 -9.92
N TYR A 195 19.46 2.93 -9.40
CA TYR A 195 20.36 3.09 -8.27
C TYR A 195 19.72 4.07 -7.29
N TYR A 196 19.85 3.79 -5.99
CA TYR A 196 19.16 4.55 -4.95
C TYR A 196 20.12 5.41 -4.12
N PRO A 197 19.67 6.59 -3.63
CA PRO A 197 18.36 7.20 -3.90
C PRO A 197 18.21 7.65 -5.36
N LEU A 198 17.01 7.50 -5.95
CA LEU A 198 16.78 7.68 -7.40
C LEU A 198 17.22 9.05 -7.96
N ASP A 199 17.10 10.10 -7.15
CA ASP A 199 17.35 11.48 -7.60
C ASP A 199 18.76 12.00 -7.24
N SER A 200 19.53 11.25 -6.45
CA SER A 200 20.82 11.72 -5.91
C SER A 200 21.94 10.69 -5.95
N SER A 201 21.70 9.50 -6.50
CA SER A 201 22.72 8.48 -6.68
C SER A 201 23.83 8.98 -7.61
N ALA A 202 25.10 8.72 -7.24
CA ALA A 202 26.26 9.08 -8.07
C ALA A 202 26.38 8.21 -9.34
N GLN A 203 25.74 7.04 -9.33
CA GLN A 203 25.61 6.12 -10.46
C GLN A 203 24.13 6.03 -10.86
N ALA A 204 23.84 5.84 -12.14
CA ALA A 204 22.51 5.56 -12.65
C ALA A 204 22.61 4.74 -13.94
N GLY A 205 21.69 3.81 -14.17
CA GLY A 205 21.48 3.23 -15.49
C GLY A 205 20.67 4.18 -16.38
N TRP A 206 20.75 4.03 -17.71
CA TRP A 206 20.01 4.92 -18.61
C TRP A 206 18.49 4.79 -18.44
N GLY A 207 17.99 3.62 -18.03
CA GLY A 207 16.57 3.37 -17.78
C GLY A 207 16.00 4.23 -16.65
N GLN A 208 16.80 4.50 -15.60
CA GLN A 208 16.45 5.42 -14.51
C GLN A 208 16.22 6.85 -15.01
N MET A 209 16.96 7.24 -16.05
CA MET A 209 16.93 8.60 -16.61
C MET A 209 15.87 8.79 -17.70
N LEU A 210 15.19 7.71 -18.12
CA LEU A 210 14.27 7.73 -19.26
C LEU A 210 13.11 8.72 -19.08
N HIS A 211 12.69 8.97 -17.84
CA HIS A 211 11.65 9.94 -17.50
C HIS A 211 11.94 11.37 -17.99
N LYS A 212 13.21 11.71 -18.24
CA LYS A 212 13.62 13.02 -18.77
C LYS A 212 13.40 13.16 -20.28
N PHE A 213 13.14 12.06 -20.97
CA PHE A 213 13.09 11.98 -22.43
C PHE A 213 11.75 11.44 -22.96
N VAL A 214 10.82 11.10 -22.08
CA VAL A 214 9.49 10.58 -22.40
C VAL A 214 8.43 11.42 -21.69
N ASP A 215 7.27 11.64 -22.32
CA ASP A 215 6.13 12.31 -21.69
C ASP A 215 5.54 11.44 -20.57
N THR A 216 5.86 11.81 -19.33
CA THR A 216 5.39 11.13 -18.11
C THR A 216 3.93 11.37 -17.80
N ASN A 217 3.25 12.27 -18.51
CA ASN A 217 1.78 12.37 -18.44
C ASN A 217 1.10 11.27 -19.26
N THR A 218 1.79 10.73 -20.26
CA THR A 218 1.29 9.66 -21.12
C THR A 218 1.79 8.29 -20.67
N PHE A 219 3.07 8.18 -20.29
CA PHE A 219 3.71 6.91 -19.97
C PHE A 219 4.21 6.85 -18.52
N GLN A 220 3.83 5.79 -17.82
CA GLN A 220 4.55 5.30 -16.65
C GLN A 220 5.83 4.60 -17.11
N ILE A 221 6.87 4.65 -16.27
CA ILE A 221 8.14 3.97 -16.53
C ILE A 221 8.39 3.01 -15.38
N ARG A 222 8.54 1.73 -15.71
CA ARG A 222 8.83 0.66 -14.75
C ARG A 222 10.15 0.02 -15.13
N ASN A 223 11.21 0.46 -14.46
CA ASN A 223 12.53 -0.08 -14.67
C ASN A 223 12.72 -1.36 -13.85
N MET A 224 12.54 -2.50 -14.51
CA MET A 224 12.69 -3.83 -13.93
C MET A 224 14.09 -4.42 -14.19
N ALA A 225 15.04 -3.62 -14.68
CA ALA A 225 16.42 -4.06 -14.90
C ALA A 225 17.14 -4.34 -13.56
N SER A 226 18.08 -5.28 -13.60
CA SER A 226 18.86 -5.71 -12.44
C SER A 226 20.33 -5.86 -12.80
N SER A 227 21.22 -5.37 -11.94
CA SER A 227 22.67 -5.58 -12.09
C SER A 227 23.13 -7.01 -11.79
N ALA A 228 22.25 -7.87 -11.27
CA ALA A 228 22.51 -9.28 -10.96
C ALA A 228 21.70 -10.23 -11.85
N ASN A 229 22.36 -11.28 -12.37
CA ASN A 229 21.91 -12.42 -13.18
C ASN A 229 20.67 -12.22 -14.10
N LEU A 230 20.96 -12.11 -15.41
CA LEU A 230 20.04 -11.88 -16.54
C LEU A 230 18.85 -12.87 -16.68
N GLN A 231 18.82 -14.00 -15.98
CA GLN A 231 17.91 -15.11 -16.32
C GLN A 231 16.60 -15.11 -15.52
N GLU A 232 16.60 -14.84 -14.22
CA GLU A 232 15.37 -14.86 -13.39
C GLU A 232 14.47 -13.63 -13.59
N VAL A 233 15.05 -12.45 -13.86
CA VAL A 233 14.28 -11.21 -14.02
C VAL A 233 13.61 -11.13 -15.41
N PHE A 234 14.24 -11.69 -16.43
CA PHE A 234 13.73 -11.63 -17.81
C PHE A 234 12.50 -12.53 -18.01
N GLU A 235 12.46 -13.72 -17.41
CA GLU A 235 11.30 -14.62 -17.48
C GLU A 235 10.07 -14.05 -16.74
N MET A 236 10.26 -13.24 -15.70
CA MET A 236 9.15 -12.66 -14.92
C MET A 236 8.46 -11.49 -15.62
N THR A 237 9.17 -10.70 -16.42
CA THR A 237 8.58 -9.58 -17.18
C THR A 237 7.61 -10.07 -18.27
N VAL A 238 7.81 -11.30 -18.77
CA VAL A 238 6.96 -11.90 -19.82
C VAL A 238 5.59 -12.32 -19.26
N ASN A 239 5.47 -12.64 -17.97
CA ASN A 239 4.22 -13.05 -17.35
C ASN A 239 3.29 -11.89 -16.97
N LEU A 240 3.73 -10.64 -17.06
CA LEU A 240 2.85 -9.46 -16.90
C LEU A 240 1.93 -9.21 -18.11
N LYS A 241 2.04 -10.02 -19.17
CA LYS A 241 1.31 -9.88 -20.44
C LYS A 241 0.29 -11.00 -20.73
N ARG A 242 -0.04 -11.85 -19.76
CA ARG A 242 -1.08 -12.89 -19.93
C ARG A 242 -2.26 -12.67 -19.02
#